data_AF-A0A0N4T971-F1
#
_entry.id   AF-A0A0N4T971-F1
#
_cell.length_a   1.000
_cell.length_b   1.000
_cell.length_c   1.000
_cell.angle_alpha   90.00
_cell.angle_beta   90.00
_cell.angle_gamma   90.00
#
_symmetry.space_group_name_H-M   'P 1'
#
loop_
_entity.id
_entity.type
_entity.pdbx_description
1 polymer ?
#
loop_
_entity_poly.entity_id
_entity_poly.type
_entity_poly.pdbx_seq_one_letter_code
_entity_poly.pdbx_strand_id
1 'polypeptide(L)'
;MRESQNKRIVLYPLLAPLFALAASSTAIMNDKYVELLPILCAALDTSGLDLCAEGQIITGLAALLKNATAEQLGHDFLLKVLPRLQHYLEHNTNMMVQLATLECLKLIAQKWSSEALLPFYGPIVRSLIKISGSQKRIVRTAVANVRNLW
;
A
#
# COMPACT_ATOMS: atom_id res chain seq x y z
N MET A 1 -1.33 26.74 -11.24
CA MET A 1 -1.16 25.73 -10.17
C MET A 1 -2.37 24.80 -9.96
N ARG A 2 -3.62 25.17 -10.29
CA ARG A 2 -4.80 24.28 -10.11
C ARG A 2 -4.96 23.16 -11.15
N GLU A 3 -4.50 23.36 -12.38
CA GLU A 3 -4.69 22.36 -13.46
C GLU A 3 -3.94 21.05 -13.25
N SER A 4 -2.73 21.09 -12.69
CA SER A 4 -1.92 19.89 -12.44
C SER A 4 -2.46 19.05 -11.29
N GLN A 5 -3.06 19.67 -10.25
CA GLN A 5 -3.80 18.97 -9.21
C GLN A 5 -5.08 18.33 -9.77
N ASN A 6 -5.85 19.07 -10.58
CA ASN A 6 -7.06 18.53 -11.21
C ASN A 6 -6.76 17.36 -12.16
N LYS A 7 -5.69 17.41 -12.96
CA LYS A 7 -5.29 16.29 -13.83
C LYS A 7 -4.90 15.04 -13.05
N ARG A 8 -4.20 15.20 -11.91
CA ARG A 8 -3.86 14.07 -11.03
C ARG A 8 -5.12 13.46 -10.42
N ILE A 9 -6.03 14.28 -9.90
CA ILE A 9 -7.31 13.85 -9.32
C ILE A 9 -8.17 13.07 -10.33
N VAL A 10 -8.17 13.44 -11.61
CA VAL A 10 -8.91 12.72 -12.68
C VAL A 10 -8.27 11.37 -13.06
N LEU A 11 -6.96 11.20 -12.87
CA LEU A 11 -6.24 9.95 -13.16
C LEU A 11 -6.53 8.85 -12.13
N TYR A 12 -6.82 9.18 -10.88
CA TYR A 12 -7.05 8.19 -9.82
C TYR A 12 -8.31 7.33 -9.99
N PRO A 13 -9.47 7.89 -10.36
CA PRO A 13 -10.65 7.11 -10.72
C PRO A 13 -10.40 6.14 -11.88
N LEU A 14 -9.41 6.39 -12.74
CA LEU A 14 -9.03 5.49 -13.83
C LEU A 14 -8.04 4.40 -13.38
N LEU A 15 -7.25 4.67 -12.35
CA LEU A 15 -6.30 3.71 -11.78
C LEU A 15 -7.00 2.61 -10.99
N ALA A 16 -8.07 2.91 -10.25
CA ALA A 16 -8.79 1.91 -9.46
C ALA A 16 -9.39 0.77 -10.34
N PRO A 17 -10.08 1.04 -11.47
CA PRO A 17 -10.50 0.02 -12.41
C PRO A 17 -9.34 -0.76 -13.03
N LEU A 18 -8.23 -0.10 -13.35
CA LEU A 18 -7.04 -0.77 -13.90
C LEU A 18 -6.42 -1.74 -12.89
N PHE A 19 -6.36 -1.38 -11.60
CA PHE A 19 -5.90 -2.29 -10.55
C PHE A 19 -6.91 -3.39 -10.21
N ALA A 20 -8.21 -3.11 -10.31
CA ALA A 20 -9.24 -4.13 -10.17
C ALA A 20 -9.18 -5.15 -11.33
N LEU A 21 -8.95 -4.67 -12.56
CA LEU A 21 -8.74 -5.51 -13.74
C LEU A 21 -7.46 -6.34 -13.59
N ALA A 22 -6.38 -5.75 -13.09
CA ALA A 22 -5.14 -6.45 -12.73
C ALA A 22 -5.37 -7.58 -11.73
N ALA A 23 -6.14 -7.29 -10.68
CA ALA A 23 -6.45 -8.24 -9.62
C ALA A 23 -7.31 -9.43 -10.09
N SER A 24 -8.15 -9.21 -11.12
CA SER A 24 -9.02 -10.23 -11.70
C SER A 24 -8.34 -11.12 -12.73
N SER A 25 -7.14 -10.75 -13.17
CA SER A 25 -6.36 -11.50 -14.14
C SER A 25 -5.57 -12.60 -13.42
N THR A 26 -5.87 -13.87 -13.71
CA THR A 26 -5.09 -15.04 -13.26
C THR A 26 -3.76 -15.20 -14.00
N ALA A 27 -3.47 -14.33 -14.96
CA ALA A 27 -2.20 -14.33 -15.68
C ALA A 27 -1.09 -13.84 -14.74
N ILE A 28 -0.07 -14.69 -14.56
CA ILE A 28 1.23 -14.33 -13.97
C ILE A 28 1.65 -12.99 -14.55
N MET A 29 1.96 -12.04 -13.66
CA MET A 29 2.16 -10.62 -13.95
C MET A 29 2.98 -10.42 -15.23
N ASN A 30 2.31 -10.04 -16.32
CA ASN A 30 2.94 -9.69 -17.58
C ASN A 30 3.77 -8.41 -17.33
N ASP A 31 4.97 -8.31 -17.91
CA ASP A 31 5.96 -7.24 -17.67
C ASP A 31 5.37 -5.82 -17.73
N LYS A 32 4.24 -5.65 -18.46
CA LYS A 32 3.47 -4.41 -18.59
C LYS A 32 2.90 -3.85 -17.28
N TYR A 33 2.71 -4.64 -16.23
CA TYR A 33 2.26 -4.11 -14.92
C TYR A 33 3.38 -3.42 -14.14
N VAL A 34 4.64 -3.78 -14.39
CA VAL A 34 5.81 -3.06 -13.86
C VAL A 34 5.81 -1.62 -14.38
N GLU A 35 5.30 -1.37 -15.59
CA GLU A 35 5.13 -0.03 -16.15
C GLU A 35 4.12 0.84 -15.37
N LEU A 36 3.20 0.24 -14.62
CA LEU A 36 2.23 0.96 -13.78
C LEU A 36 2.78 1.32 -12.40
N LEU A 37 3.88 0.70 -11.98
CA LEU A 37 4.50 0.89 -10.67
C LEU A 37 4.97 2.34 -10.43
N PRO A 38 5.60 3.04 -11.39
CA PRO A 38 5.92 4.46 -11.25
C PRO A 38 4.67 5.33 -11.07
N ILE A 39 3.57 4.98 -11.75
CA ILE A 39 2.30 5.71 -11.64
C ILE A 39 1.72 5.53 -10.24
N LEU A 40 1.76 4.30 -9.69
CA LEU A 40 1.36 4.00 -8.31
C LEU A 40 2.22 4.71 -7.27
N CYS A 41 3.53 4.72 -7.44
CA CYS A 41 4.43 5.43 -6.54
C CYS A 41 4.18 6.95 -6.58
N ALA A 42 4.06 7.54 -7.78
CA ALA A 42 3.68 8.95 -7.93
C ALA A 42 2.30 9.24 -7.34
N ALA A 43 1.41 8.26 -7.42
CA ALA A 43 0.09 8.31 -6.84
C ALA A 43 0.14 8.44 -5.30
N LEU A 44 0.97 7.63 -4.65
CA LEU A 44 1.22 7.65 -3.20
C LEU A 44 1.90 8.95 -2.72
N ASP A 45 2.63 9.62 -3.59
CA ASP A 45 3.33 10.88 -3.29
C ASP A 45 2.44 12.13 -3.41
N THR A 46 1.20 11.99 -3.89
CA THR A 46 0.31 13.13 -4.05
C THR A 46 -0.37 13.49 -2.73
N SER A 47 -0.09 14.70 -2.24
CA SER A 47 -0.71 15.27 -1.05
C SER A 47 -2.07 15.91 -1.33
N GLY A 48 -2.97 15.92 -0.36
CA GLY A 48 -4.26 16.61 -0.44
C GLY A 48 -5.31 15.88 -1.26
N LEU A 49 -5.17 14.56 -1.39
CA LEU A 49 -6.20 13.69 -1.92
C LEU A 49 -7.35 13.57 -0.91
N ASP A 50 -8.56 13.31 -1.42
CA ASP A 50 -9.65 12.93 -0.54
C ASP A 50 -9.48 11.48 -0.04
N LEU A 51 -10.20 11.15 1.04
CA LEU A 51 -10.14 9.82 1.66
C LEU A 51 -10.54 8.68 0.70
N CYS A 52 -11.37 8.98 -0.32
CA CYS A 52 -11.82 7.99 -1.29
C CYS A 52 -10.66 7.62 -2.23
N ALA A 53 -9.97 8.62 -2.77
CA ALA A 53 -8.80 8.46 -3.62
C ALA A 53 -7.66 7.77 -2.87
N GLU A 54 -7.38 8.15 -1.61
CA GLU A 54 -6.39 7.47 -0.78
C GLU A 54 -6.72 5.98 -0.60
N GLY A 55 -7.98 5.67 -0.27
CA GLY A 55 -8.42 4.29 -0.13
C GLY A 55 -8.30 3.49 -1.43
N GLN A 56 -8.59 4.11 -2.57
CA GLN A 56 -8.45 3.48 -3.89
C GLN A 56 -6.98 3.17 -4.22
N ILE A 57 -6.07 4.09 -3.93
CA ILE A 57 -4.64 3.91 -4.18
C ILE A 57 -4.09 2.75 -3.35
N ILE A 58 -4.38 2.73 -2.05
CA ILE A 58 -3.90 1.66 -1.15
C ILE A 58 -4.54 0.32 -1.51
N THR A 59 -5.81 0.30 -1.89
CA THR A 59 -6.46 -0.92 -2.38
C THR A 59 -5.81 -1.43 -3.67
N GLY A 60 -5.50 -0.53 -4.60
CA GLY A 60 -4.78 -0.86 -5.84
C GLY A 60 -3.37 -1.39 -5.59
N LEU A 61 -2.66 -0.81 -4.62
CA LEU A 61 -1.36 -1.29 -4.18
C LEU A 61 -1.44 -2.70 -3.58
N ALA A 62 -2.44 -3.00 -2.74
CA ALA A 62 -2.64 -4.34 -2.21
C ALA A 62 -2.90 -5.36 -3.32
N ALA A 63 -3.68 -4.99 -4.33
CA ALA A 63 -3.93 -5.81 -5.51
C ALA A 63 -2.65 -6.07 -6.32
N LEU A 64 -1.81 -5.03 -6.52
CA LEU A 64 -0.52 -5.17 -7.19
C LEU A 64 0.40 -6.12 -6.40
N LEU A 65 0.50 -5.92 -5.08
CA LEU A 65 1.30 -6.77 -4.21
C LEU A 65 0.85 -8.23 -4.24
N LYS A 66 -0.45 -8.53 -4.32
CA LYS A 66 -0.94 -9.92 -4.42
C LYS A 66 -0.38 -10.65 -5.63
N ASN A 67 -0.29 -9.97 -6.77
CA ASN A 67 0.04 -10.58 -8.05
C ASN A 67 1.53 -10.48 -8.42
N ALA A 68 2.28 -9.54 -7.83
CA ALA A 68 3.69 -9.31 -8.14
C ALA A 68 4.63 -10.17 -7.27
N THR A 69 5.77 -10.59 -7.81
CA THR A 69 6.86 -11.17 -7.00
C THR A 69 7.78 -10.08 -6.46
N ALA A 70 8.59 -10.41 -5.44
CA ALA A 70 9.55 -9.45 -4.88
C ALA A 70 10.63 -9.04 -5.90
N GLU A 71 11.02 -9.97 -6.78
CA GLU A 71 12.00 -9.73 -7.84
C GLU A 71 11.49 -8.73 -8.87
N GLN A 72 10.20 -8.80 -9.23
CA GLN A 72 9.57 -7.87 -10.18
C GLN A 72 9.46 -6.45 -9.63
N LEU A 73 9.27 -6.32 -8.31
CA LEU A 73 9.10 -5.02 -7.65
C LEU A 73 10.45 -4.39 -7.27
N GLY A 74 11.44 -5.22 -6.96
CA GLY A 74 12.77 -4.79 -6.54
C GLY A 74 12.80 -4.15 -5.15
N HIS A 75 14.01 -3.87 -4.67
CA HIS A 75 14.22 -3.28 -3.35
C HIS A 75 13.82 -1.79 -3.30
N ASP A 76 14.02 -1.06 -4.39
CA ASP A 76 13.67 0.38 -4.50
C ASP A 76 12.18 0.65 -4.28
N PHE A 77 11.33 -0.33 -4.57
CA PHE A 77 9.90 -0.26 -4.28
C PHE A 77 9.64 -0.15 -2.77
N LEU A 78 10.37 -0.89 -1.93
CA LEU A 78 10.22 -0.82 -0.47
C LEU A 78 10.55 0.57 0.06
N LEU A 79 11.64 1.17 -0.43
CA LEU A 79 12.09 2.51 -0.06
C LEU A 79 11.02 3.57 -0.33
N LYS A 80 10.23 3.40 -1.41
CA LYS A 80 9.15 4.32 -1.77
C LYS A 80 7.85 4.05 -1.00
N VAL A 81 7.50 2.77 -0.84
CA VAL A 81 6.16 2.38 -0.37
C VAL A 81 6.08 2.32 1.15
N LEU A 82 7.08 1.78 1.85
CA LEU A 82 7.00 1.57 3.30
C LEU A 82 6.83 2.88 4.10
N PRO A 83 7.55 3.98 3.80
CA PRO A 83 7.31 5.25 4.49
C PRO A 83 5.88 5.78 4.30
N ARG A 84 5.27 5.53 3.14
CA ARG A 84 3.89 5.93 2.85
C ARG A 84 2.89 5.08 3.62
N LEU A 85 3.06 3.76 3.64
CA LEU A 85 2.21 2.87 4.44
C LEU A 85 2.32 3.20 5.93
N GLN A 86 3.52 3.51 6.42
CA GLN A 86 3.71 4.00 7.79
C GLN A 86 2.92 5.28 8.05
N HIS A 87 2.98 6.26 7.14
CA HIS A 87 2.24 7.50 7.25
C HIS A 87 0.72 7.26 7.32
N TYR A 88 0.17 6.42 6.43
CA TYR A 88 -1.26 6.07 6.43
C TYR A 88 -1.68 5.38 7.72
N LEU A 89 -0.86 4.49 8.26
CA LEU A 89 -1.10 3.84 9.55
C LEU A 89 -1.19 4.85 10.70
N GLU A 90 -0.29 5.82 10.75
CA GLU A 90 -0.19 6.74 11.88
C GLU A 90 -1.22 7.87 11.88
N HIS A 91 -1.69 8.28 10.69
CA HIS A 91 -2.46 9.51 10.52
C HIS A 91 -3.87 9.28 9.95
N ASN A 92 -4.13 8.15 9.29
CA ASN A 92 -5.45 7.88 8.73
C ASN A 92 -6.37 7.19 9.75
N THR A 93 -7.56 7.75 9.96
CA THR A 93 -8.58 7.23 10.90
C THR A 93 -9.64 6.36 10.21
N ASN A 94 -9.65 6.32 8.88
CA ASN A 94 -10.56 5.52 8.10
C ASN A 94 -10.18 4.04 8.22
N MET A 95 -11.16 3.23 8.67
CA MET A 95 -10.95 1.80 8.90
C MET A 95 -10.56 1.05 7.63
N MET A 96 -11.18 1.36 6.50
CA MET A 96 -10.92 0.66 5.25
C MET A 96 -9.51 0.93 4.74
N VAL A 97 -9.05 2.19 4.86
CA VAL A 97 -7.67 2.56 4.51
C VAL A 97 -6.68 1.87 5.44
N GLN A 98 -6.94 1.83 6.75
CA GLN A 98 -6.10 1.11 7.71
C GLN A 98 -6.01 -0.39 7.38
N LEU A 99 -7.14 -1.05 7.11
CA LEU A 99 -7.17 -2.47 6.77
C LEU A 99 -6.44 -2.76 5.46
N ALA A 100 -6.62 -1.94 4.43
CA ALA A 100 -5.90 -2.09 3.17
C ALA A 100 -4.39 -1.86 3.33
N THR A 101 -4.00 -0.92 4.19
CA THR A 101 -2.59 -0.66 4.52
C THR A 101 -1.97 -1.84 5.26
N LEU A 102 -2.69 -2.43 6.21
CA LEU A 102 -2.27 -3.63 6.93
C LEU A 102 -2.14 -4.84 6.01
N GLU A 103 -3.04 -5.00 5.03
CA GLU A 103 -2.93 -6.03 4.00
C GLU A 103 -1.66 -5.82 3.14
N CYS A 104 -1.33 -4.58 2.76
CA CYS A 104 -0.08 -4.30 2.05
C CYS A 104 1.14 -4.73 2.87
N LEU A 105 1.19 -4.37 4.16
CA LEU A 105 2.30 -4.75 5.04
C LEU A 105 2.42 -6.26 5.22
N LYS A 106 1.29 -6.98 5.34
CA LYS A 106 1.28 -8.44 5.38
C LYS A 106 1.93 -9.03 4.13
N LEU A 107 1.50 -8.57 2.94
CA LEU A 107 2.01 -9.08 1.67
C LEU A 107 3.50 -8.79 1.50
N ILE A 108 3.97 -7.63 1.97
CA ILE A 108 5.39 -7.30 1.97
C ILE A 108 6.19 -8.25 2.87
N ALA A 109 5.75 -8.47 4.11
CA ALA A 109 6.42 -9.40 5.01
C ALA A 109 6.49 -10.84 4.49
N GLN A 110 5.52 -11.24 3.66
CA GLN A 110 5.47 -12.58 3.05
C GLN A 110 6.36 -12.75 1.82
N LYS A 111 6.79 -11.65 1.18
CA LYS A 111 7.48 -11.69 -0.12
C LYS A 111 8.96 -11.34 -0.05
N TRP A 112 9.35 -10.45 0.86
CA TRP A 112 10.75 -10.04 1.01
C TRP A 112 11.43 -10.79 2.15
N SER A 113 12.74 -11.00 2.02
CA SER A 113 13.53 -11.61 3.09
C SER A 113 13.59 -10.70 4.31
N SER A 114 13.81 -11.29 5.48
CA SER A 114 13.98 -10.54 6.72
C SER A 114 15.15 -9.55 6.66
N GLU A 115 16.23 -9.86 5.92
CA GLU A 115 17.35 -8.92 5.76
C GLU A 115 16.93 -7.65 4.99
N ALA A 116 16.10 -7.81 3.95
CA ALA A 116 15.60 -6.69 3.17
C ALA A 116 14.63 -5.80 3.96
N LEU A 117 13.93 -6.37 4.94
CA LEU A 117 12.93 -5.66 5.76
C LEU A 117 13.53 -5.03 7.03
N LEU A 118 14.69 -5.49 7.48
CA LEU A 118 15.35 -5.04 8.70
C LEU A 118 15.49 -3.50 8.82
N PRO A 119 15.85 -2.74 7.76
CA PRO A 119 15.96 -1.28 7.85
C PRO A 119 14.64 -0.57 8.20
N PHE A 120 13.50 -1.20 7.90
CA PHE A 120 12.16 -0.62 8.06
C PHE A 120 11.45 -1.11 9.33
N TYR A 121 11.96 -2.17 9.96
CA TYR A 121 11.32 -2.85 11.09
C TYR A 121 10.95 -1.89 12.21
N GLY A 122 11.93 -1.13 12.72
CA GLY A 122 11.73 -0.26 13.89
C GLY A 122 10.60 0.77 13.69
N PRO A 123 10.61 1.57 12.61
CA PRO A 123 9.51 2.47 12.29
C PRO A 123 8.15 1.75 12.14
N ILE A 124 8.07 0.70 11.32
CA ILE A 124 6.80 0.01 11.04
C ILE A 124 6.18 -0.61 12.29
N VAL A 125 6.99 -1.32 13.10
CA VAL A 125 6.50 -1.98 14.31
C VAL A 125 6.03 -0.97 15.35
N ARG A 126 6.69 0.18 15.49
CA ARG A 126 6.20 1.26 16.38
C ARG A 126 4.82 1.76 15.94
N SER A 127 4.59 1.95 14.65
CA SER A 127 3.28 2.36 14.13
C SER A 127 2.22 1.27 14.35
N LEU A 128 2.56 -0.01 14.16
CA LEU A 128 1.66 -1.15 14.45
C LEU A 128 1.29 -1.20 15.94
N ILE A 129 2.25 -1.01 16.84
CA ILE A 129 1.99 -0.93 18.29
C ILE A 129 1.01 0.20 18.60
N LYS A 130 1.20 1.39 18.03
CA LYS A 130 0.29 2.52 18.22
C LYS A 130 -1.15 2.17 17.80
N ILE A 131 -1.34 1.52 16.66
CA ILE A 131 -2.68 1.18 16.15
C ILE A 131 -3.30 -0.03 16.86
N SER A 132 -2.50 -0.83 17.57
CA SER A 132 -3.02 -1.97 18.35
C SER A 132 -4.06 -1.55 19.41
N GLY A 133 -4.03 -0.29 19.85
CA GLY A 133 -5.04 0.34 20.72
C GLY A 133 -6.35 0.76 20.03
N SER A 134 -6.54 0.45 18.75
CA SER A 134 -7.76 0.82 18.02
C SER A 134 -9.02 0.29 18.70
N GLN A 135 -10.08 1.10 18.77
CA GLN A 135 -11.37 0.69 19.34
C GLN A 135 -12.07 -0.39 18.51
N LYS A 136 -11.69 -0.53 17.23
CA LYS A 136 -12.30 -1.48 16.28
C LYS A 136 -11.63 -2.84 16.35
N ARG A 137 -12.39 -3.88 16.74
CA ARG A 137 -11.88 -5.26 16.90
C ARG A 137 -11.20 -5.79 15.63
N ILE A 138 -11.80 -5.55 14.46
CA ILE A 138 -11.26 -6.01 13.17
C ILE A 138 -9.86 -5.44 12.89
N VAL A 139 -9.63 -4.17 13.24
CA VAL A 139 -8.32 -3.51 13.08
C VAL A 139 -7.32 -4.12 14.06
N ARG A 140 -7.70 -4.32 15.33
CA ARG A 140 -6.81 -4.96 16.32
C ARG A 140 -6.36 -6.36 15.89
N THR A 141 -7.29 -7.18 15.40
CA THR A 141 -6.97 -8.53 14.90
C THR A 141 -6.02 -8.46 13.71
N ALA A 142 -6.27 -7.57 12.75
CA ALA A 142 -5.40 -7.40 11.58
C ALA A 142 -4.00 -6.94 11.99
N VAL A 143 -3.88 -5.96 12.90
CA VAL A 143 -2.60 -5.48 13.43
C VAL A 143 -1.82 -6.60 14.11
N ALA A 144 -2.47 -7.40 14.96
CA ALA A 144 -1.81 -8.51 15.64
C ALA A 144 -1.23 -9.53 14.65
N ASN A 145 -1.98 -9.87 13.61
CA ASN A 145 -1.53 -10.78 12.56
C ASN A 145 -0.34 -10.21 11.78
N VAL A 146 -0.39 -8.93 11.40
CA VAL A 146 0.71 -8.27 10.68
C VAL A 146 1.94 -8.18 11.57
N ARG A 147 1.80 -7.81 12.84
CA ARG A 147 2.92 -7.69 13.78
C ARG A 147 3.62 -9.01 14.06
N ASN A 148 2.94 -10.15 13.93
CA ASN A 148 3.59 -11.46 14.09
C ASN A 148 4.43 -11.85 12.87
N LEU A 149 4.20 -11.22 11.71
CA LEU A 149 4.97 -11.44 10.49
C LEU A 149 6.16 -10.48 10.36
N TRP A 150 6.05 -9.30 10.96
CA TRP A 150 7.07 -8.25 10.97
C TRP A 150 7.99 -8.40 12.18
#